data_AF-A0A972B8K7-F1
#
_entry.id   AF-A0A972B8K7-F1
#
_cell.length_a   1.000
_cell.length_b   1.000
_cell.length_c   1.000
_cell.angle_alpha   90.00
_cell.angle_beta   90.00
_cell.angle_gamma   90.00
#
_symmetry.space_group_name_H-M   'P 1'
#
loop_
_entity.id
_entity.type
_entity.pdbx_description
1 polymer ?
#
loop_
_entity_poly.entity_id
_entity_poly.type
_entity_poly.pdbx_seq_one_letter_code
_entity_poly.pdbx_strand_id
1 'polypeptide(L)'
;MSGGIFNIIILIAIVFLLILFFTFIPVGLWVTAYFSGVKIRISELIGMRLRRVAPSRIVNPMIKATKAGLEIDIQNLEAHYLAGGNINTLVDALIAAHRANIPLGFERAAAIDLAGRNVLEAVQVSVNPKVIETPNISAVAQDGIEVIAKARVTVRANIERLVGGAGEETIIARVGEG
;
A
#
# COMPACT_ATOMS: atom_id res chain seq x y z
N MET A 1 17.54 57.24 -12.61
CA MET A 1 18.08 55.86 -12.43
C MET A 1 17.62 55.17 -11.13
N SER A 2 17.20 55.89 -10.09
CA SER A 2 16.74 55.28 -8.81
C SER A 2 15.39 54.56 -8.88
N GLY A 3 14.39 55.08 -9.62
CA GLY A 3 13.05 54.44 -9.72
C GLY A 3 13.03 53.10 -10.46
N GLY A 4 13.96 52.87 -11.40
CA GLY A 4 14.08 51.59 -12.10
C GLY A 4 14.59 50.47 -11.19
N ILE A 5 15.55 50.78 -10.31
CA ILE A 5 16.11 49.83 -9.34
C ILE A 5 15.05 49.47 -8.29
N PHE A 6 14.26 50.44 -7.82
CA PHE A 6 13.16 50.20 -6.87
C PHE A 6 12.07 49.27 -7.45
N ASN A 7 11.67 49.49 -8.70
CA ASN A 7 10.69 48.61 -9.38
C ASN A 7 11.22 47.19 -9.58
N ILE A 8 12.52 47.03 -9.87
CA ILE A 8 13.17 45.71 -10.00
C ILE A 8 13.20 45.00 -8.64
N ILE A 9 13.50 45.70 -7.55
CA ILE A 9 13.48 45.13 -6.19
C ILE A 9 12.07 44.65 -5.81
N ILE A 10 11.03 45.46 -6.11
CA ILE A 10 9.64 45.06 -5.87
C ILE A 10 9.27 43.84 -6.70
N LEU A 11 9.63 43.81 -7.99
CA LEU A 11 9.35 42.66 -8.85
C LEU A 11 10.02 41.40 -8.32
N ILE A 12 11.28 41.48 -7.90
CA ILE A 12 12.02 40.35 -7.31
C ILE A 12 11.34 39.88 -6.01
N ALA A 13 10.90 40.81 -5.15
CA ALA A 13 10.18 40.47 -3.93
C ALA A 13 8.85 39.75 -4.21
N ILE A 14 8.10 40.19 -5.22
CA ILE A 14 6.85 39.55 -5.65
C ILE A 14 7.10 38.15 -6.21
N VAL A 15 8.11 37.99 -7.08
CA VAL A 15 8.48 36.69 -7.64
C VAL A 15 8.94 35.73 -6.55
N PHE A 16 9.75 36.21 -5.60
CA PHE A 16 10.19 35.41 -4.45
C PHE A 16 9.00 34.98 -3.57
N LEU A 17 8.05 35.88 -3.31
CA LEU A 17 6.83 35.58 -2.57
C LEU A 17 5.96 34.54 -3.30
N LEU A 18 5.83 34.64 -4.62
CA LEU A 18 5.11 33.67 -5.45
C LEU A 18 5.78 32.29 -5.38
N ILE A 19 7.11 32.20 -5.50
CA ILE A 19 7.84 30.93 -5.39
C ILE A 19 7.63 30.30 -4.01
N LEU A 20 7.69 31.09 -2.94
CA LEU A 20 7.43 30.62 -1.58
C LEU A 20 6.00 30.06 -1.45
N PHE A 21 5.02 30.77 -2.00
CA PHE A 21 3.61 30.37 -1.98
C PHE A 21 3.36 29.07 -2.74
N PHE A 22 3.88 28.94 -3.97
CA PHE A 22 3.75 27.72 -4.78
C PHE A 22 4.53 26.52 -4.21
N THR A 23 5.60 26.76 -3.45
CA THR A 23 6.33 25.70 -2.75
C THR A 23 5.56 25.18 -1.54
N PHE A 24 4.81 26.07 -0.87
CA PHE A 24 4.04 25.73 0.32
C PHE A 24 2.73 25.02 -0.02
N ILE A 25 2.01 25.48 -1.05
CA ILE A 25 0.73 24.90 -1.47
C ILE A 25 0.95 23.96 -2.66
N PRO A 26 0.69 22.65 -2.51
CA PRO A 26 0.89 21.68 -3.60
C PRO A 26 -0.25 21.76 -4.62
N VAL A 27 -0.36 22.86 -5.36
CA VAL A 27 -1.42 23.10 -6.35
C VAL A 27 -1.41 22.03 -7.44
N GLY A 28 -0.23 21.62 -7.91
CA GLY A 28 -0.12 20.55 -8.92
C GLY A 28 -0.72 19.21 -8.44
N LEU A 29 -0.51 18.85 -7.17
CA LEU A 29 -1.07 17.63 -6.59
C LEU A 29 -2.60 17.72 -6.49
N TRP A 30 -3.11 18.89 -6.10
CA TRP A 30 -4.55 19.16 -6.02
C TRP A 30 -5.23 19.01 -7.38
N VAL A 31 -4.64 19.59 -8.43
CA VAL A 31 -5.14 19.48 -9.81
C VAL A 31 -5.19 18.01 -10.25
N THR A 32 -4.11 17.24 -10.02
CA THR A 32 -4.06 15.82 -10.35
C THR A 32 -5.12 15.01 -9.60
N ALA A 33 -5.34 15.30 -8.32
CA ALA A 33 -6.37 14.65 -7.51
C ALA A 33 -7.79 14.93 -8.06
N TYR A 34 -8.06 16.20 -8.41
CA TYR A 34 -9.34 16.63 -8.96
C TYR A 34 -9.67 15.91 -10.28
N PHE A 35 -8.75 15.89 -11.24
CA PHE A 35 -8.93 15.15 -12.51
C PHE A 35 -8.98 13.64 -12.33
N SER A 36 -8.41 13.13 -11.23
CA SER A 36 -8.49 11.72 -10.88
C SER A 36 -9.83 11.32 -10.28
N GLY A 37 -10.70 12.28 -9.95
CA GLY A 37 -11.99 12.07 -9.30
C GLY A 37 -11.93 12.11 -7.77
N VAL A 38 -10.78 12.45 -7.18
CA VAL A 38 -10.61 12.56 -5.74
C VAL A 38 -10.94 13.99 -5.30
N LYS A 39 -12.04 14.14 -4.56
CA LYS A 39 -12.52 15.44 -4.09
C LYS A 39 -11.76 15.87 -2.83
N ILE A 40 -10.61 16.52 -3.00
CA ILE A 40 -9.80 17.06 -1.89
C ILE A 40 -9.86 18.58 -1.92
N ARG A 41 -10.03 19.20 -0.75
CA ARG A 41 -9.97 20.66 -0.61
C ARG A 41 -8.53 21.12 -0.45
N ILE A 42 -8.21 22.30 -0.97
CA ILE A 42 -6.88 22.92 -0.77
C ILE A 42 -6.58 23.11 0.73
N SER A 43 -7.61 23.40 1.54
CA SER A 43 -7.49 23.50 3.00
C SER A 43 -7.02 22.19 3.66
N GLU A 44 -7.40 21.02 3.13
CA GLU A 44 -6.97 19.72 3.66
C GLU A 44 -5.49 19.47 3.36
N LEU A 45 -5.03 19.83 2.15
CA LEU A 45 -3.61 19.71 1.77
C LEU A 45 -2.71 20.62 2.63
N ILE A 46 -3.19 21.82 2.94
CA ILE A 46 -2.51 22.72 3.89
C ILE A 46 -2.53 22.11 5.30
N GLY A 47 -3.68 21.60 5.73
CA GLY A 47 -3.85 20.94 7.03
C GLY A 47 -2.94 19.72 7.22
N MET A 48 -2.69 18.94 6.18
CA MET A 48 -1.71 17.83 6.20
C MET A 48 -0.30 18.34 6.46
N ARG A 49 0.14 19.41 5.78
CA ARG A 49 1.46 20.01 6.02
C ARG A 49 1.62 20.55 7.43
N LEU A 50 0.58 21.18 7.99
CA LEU A 50 0.58 21.66 9.38
C LEU A 50 0.75 20.50 10.38
N ARG A 51 0.14 19.34 10.10
CA ARG A 51 0.27 18.10 10.88
C ARG A 51 1.54 17.31 10.55
N ARG A 52 2.47 17.88 9.78
CA ARG A 52 3.73 17.25 9.32
C ARG A 52 3.52 15.98 8.50
N VAL A 53 2.38 15.85 7.82
CA VAL A 53 2.08 14.79 6.87
C VAL A 53 2.39 15.29 5.46
N ALA A 54 3.20 14.54 4.70
CA ALA A 54 3.49 14.87 3.31
C ALA A 54 2.26 14.57 2.42
N PRO A 55 1.61 15.57 1.81
CA PRO A 55 0.35 15.35 1.10
C PRO A 55 0.47 14.34 -0.07
N SER A 56 1.61 14.32 -0.75
CA SER A 56 1.86 13.39 -1.86
C SER A 56 1.81 11.91 -1.44
N ARG A 57 2.15 11.60 -0.18
CA ARG A 57 2.10 10.22 0.35
C ARG A 57 0.69 9.74 0.62
N ILE A 58 -0.27 10.64 0.81
CA ILE A 58 -1.68 10.30 1.01
C ILE A 58 -2.42 10.31 -0.33
N VAL A 59 -2.27 11.39 -1.09
CA VAL A 59 -3.08 11.66 -2.29
C VAL A 59 -2.76 10.67 -3.42
N ASN A 60 -1.49 10.32 -3.63
CA ASN A 60 -1.12 9.39 -4.70
C ASN A 60 -1.75 7.99 -4.52
N PRO A 61 -1.61 7.33 -3.35
CA PRO A 61 -2.33 6.09 -3.12
C PRO A 61 -3.85 6.27 -3.12
N MET A 62 -4.40 7.38 -2.62
CA MET A 62 -5.83 7.66 -2.72
C MET A 62 -6.35 7.70 -4.17
N ILE A 63 -5.59 8.32 -5.08
CA ILE A 63 -5.87 8.32 -6.52
C ILE A 63 -5.89 6.88 -7.06
N LYS A 64 -4.91 6.04 -6.70
CA LYS A 64 -4.87 4.63 -7.12
C LYS A 64 -6.13 3.89 -6.64
N ALA A 65 -6.51 4.06 -5.38
CA ALA A 65 -7.69 3.41 -4.80
C ALA A 65 -8.97 3.82 -5.54
N THR A 66 -9.16 5.14 -5.74
CA THR A 66 -10.33 5.68 -6.44
C THR A 66 -10.42 5.16 -7.89
N LYS A 67 -9.29 5.12 -8.60
CA LYS A 67 -9.23 4.56 -9.97
C LYS A 67 -9.46 3.05 -10.02
N ALA A 68 -9.22 2.34 -8.92
CA ALA A 68 -9.53 0.93 -8.79
C ALA A 68 -10.98 0.65 -8.36
N GLY A 69 -11.80 1.68 -8.14
CA GLY A 69 -13.19 1.55 -7.69
C GLY A 69 -13.35 1.44 -6.17
N LEU A 70 -12.29 1.71 -5.40
CA LEU A 70 -12.34 1.71 -3.94
C LEU A 70 -12.66 3.11 -3.42
N GLU A 71 -13.67 3.19 -2.56
CA GLU A 71 -13.99 4.39 -1.78
C GLU A 71 -13.32 4.28 -0.41
N ILE A 72 -12.30 5.12 -0.19
CA ILE A 72 -11.56 5.17 1.07
C ILE A 72 -11.62 6.61 1.59
N ASP A 73 -11.85 6.78 2.89
CA ASP A 73 -11.80 8.11 3.48
C ASP A 73 -10.36 8.61 3.64
N ILE A 74 -10.15 9.88 3.34
CA ILE A 74 -8.82 10.50 3.42
C ILE A 74 -8.32 10.60 4.85
N GLN A 75 -9.22 10.77 5.82
CA GLN A 75 -8.87 10.85 7.24
C GLN A 75 -8.37 9.48 7.75
N ASN A 76 -8.96 8.39 7.26
CA ASN A 76 -8.51 7.03 7.56
C ASN A 76 -7.09 6.75 7.03
N LEU A 77 -6.79 7.17 5.80
CA LEU A 77 -5.43 7.06 5.24
C LEU A 77 -4.42 7.91 6.03
N GLU A 78 -4.81 9.11 6.42
CA GLU A 78 -3.97 10.00 7.22
C GLU A 78 -3.74 9.45 8.63
N ALA A 79 -4.77 8.92 9.29
CA ALA A 79 -4.67 8.28 10.59
C ALA A 79 -3.73 7.07 10.54
N HIS A 80 -3.85 6.24 9.49
CA HIS A 80 -2.95 5.09 9.29
C HIS A 80 -1.49 5.52 9.10
N TYR A 81 -1.26 6.60 8.34
CA TYR A 81 0.07 7.18 8.16
C TYR A 81 0.66 7.70 9.48
N LEU A 82 -0.13 8.41 10.27
CA LEU A 82 0.27 8.95 11.56
C LEU A 82 0.53 7.84 12.59
N ALA A 83 -0.16 6.71 12.47
CA ALA A 83 0.11 5.50 13.26
C ALA A 83 1.41 4.78 12.82
N GLY A 84 2.09 5.23 11.76
CA GLY A 84 3.34 4.67 11.26
C GLY A 84 3.16 3.57 10.21
N GLY A 85 1.94 3.35 9.72
CA GLY A 85 1.64 2.35 8.69
C GLY A 85 2.06 2.78 7.27
N ASN A 86 2.19 1.80 6.38
CA ASN A 86 2.56 2.04 4.98
C ASN A 86 1.34 2.08 4.07
N ILE A 87 0.90 3.30 3.75
CA ILE A 87 -0.29 3.53 2.93
C ILE A 87 -0.16 2.95 1.51
N ASN A 88 1.02 3.03 0.89
CA ASN A 88 1.18 2.54 -0.47
C ASN A 88 0.96 1.02 -0.53
N THR A 89 1.61 0.28 0.36
CA THR A 89 1.46 -1.17 0.45
C THR A 89 0.03 -1.56 0.84
N LEU A 90 -0.58 -0.84 1.79
CA LEU A 90 -1.94 -1.06 2.22
C LEU A 90 -2.94 -0.90 1.07
N VAL A 91 -2.86 0.20 0.32
CA VAL A 91 -3.75 0.47 -0.81
C VAL A 91 -3.51 -0.51 -1.94
N ASP A 92 -2.26 -0.82 -2.28
CA ASP A 92 -1.97 -1.83 -3.31
C ASP A 92 -2.55 -3.20 -2.91
N ALA A 93 -2.55 -3.56 -1.62
CA ALA A 93 -3.18 -4.78 -1.10
C ALA A 93 -4.71 -4.75 -1.20
N LEU A 94 -5.35 -3.63 -0.85
CA LEU A 94 -6.80 -3.45 -0.98
C LEU A 94 -7.24 -3.53 -2.46
N ILE A 95 -6.47 -2.94 -3.37
CA ILE A 95 -6.73 -3.03 -4.82
C ILE A 95 -6.63 -4.49 -5.29
N ALA A 96 -5.60 -5.21 -4.86
CA ALA A 96 -5.43 -6.62 -5.20
C ALA A 96 -6.59 -7.48 -4.66
N ALA A 97 -7.01 -7.24 -3.42
CA ALA A 97 -8.12 -7.94 -2.80
C ALA A 97 -9.43 -7.67 -3.53
N HIS A 98 -9.70 -6.41 -3.87
CA HIS A 98 -10.89 -6.01 -4.62
C HIS A 98 -10.95 -6.66 -5.99
N ARG A 99 -9.86 -6.65 -6.75
CA ARG A 99 -9.77 -7.31 -8.06
C ARG A 99 -9.97 -8.83 -8.00
N ALA A 100 -9.61 -9.44 -6.88
CA ALA A 100 -9.78 -10.87 -6.65
C ALA A 100 -11.08 -11.24 -5.92
N ASN A 101 -11.99 -10.27 -5.72
CA ASN A 101 -13.24 -10.45 -4.97
C ASN A 101 -13.03 -11.02 -3.54
N ILE A 102 -11.93 -10.65 -2.89
CA ILE A 102 -11.66 -11.01 -1.50
C ILE A 102 -12.26 -9.91 -0.59
N PRO A 103 -13.14 -10.25 0.37
CA PRO A 103 -13.74 -9.28 1.28
C PRO A 103 -12.71 -8.80 2.33
N LEU A 104 -11.90 -7.81 1.97
CA LEU A 104 -10.92 -7.17 2.84
C LEU A 104 -11.27 -5.69 3.05
N GLY A 105 -11.76 -5.35 4.25
CA GLY A 105 -12.03 -3.97 4.63
C GLY A 105 -10.78 -3.18 5.00
N PHE A 106 -10.85 -1.85 4.89
CA PHE A 106 -9.74 -0.93 5.22
C PHE A 106 -9.25 -1.12 6.66
N GLU A 107 -10.15 -1.12 7.65
CA GLU A 107 -9.80 -1.24 9.07
C GLU A 107 -9.05 -2.53 9.37
N ARG A 108 -9.49 -3.64 8.76
CA ARG A 108 -8.86 -4.94 8.90
C ARG A 108 -7.47 -4.97 8.27
N ALA A 109 -7.35 -4.44 7.05
CA ALA A 109 -6.07 -4.34 6.37
C ALA A 109 -5.09 -3.45 7.15
N ALA A 110 -5.57 -2.32 7.69
CA ALA A 110 -4.79 -1.41 8.52
C ALA A 110 -4.32 -2.09 9.81
N ALA A 111 -5.19 -2.85 10.49
CA ALA A 111 -4.82 -3.62 11.68
C ALA A 111 -3.72 -4.65 11.40
N ILE A 112 -3.79 -5.33 10.25
CA ILE A 112 -2.75 -6.30 9.82
C ILE A 112 -1.42 -5.58 9.55
N ASP A 113 -1.45 -4.45 8.82
CA ASP A 113 -0.26 -3.66 8.50
C ASP A 113 0.41 -3.11 9.77
N LEU A 114 -0.38 -2.56 10.71
CA LEU A 114 0.12 -2.06 12.00
C LEU A 114 0.63 -3.19 12.92
N ALA A 115 0.14 -4.42 12.75
CA ALA A 115 0.70 -5.60 13.41
C ALA A 115 2.06 -6.05 12.82
N GLY A 116 2.58 -5.32 11.82
CA GLY A 116 3.86 -5.61 11.17
C GLY A 116 3.77 -6.80 10.23
N ARG A 117 2.60 -7.05 9.62
CA ARG A 117 2.37 -8.14 8.67
C ARG A 117 2.20 -7.59 7.27
N ASN A 118 2.73 -8.30 6.27
CA ASN A 118 2.62 -7.88 4.87
C ASN A 118 1.24 -8.25 4.29
N VAL A 119 0.32 -7.29 4.30
CA VAL A 119 -1.04 -7.47 3.78
C VAL A 119 -1.03 -7.81 2.29
N LEU A 120 -0.17 -7.15 1.51
CA LEU A 120 -0.10 -7.33 0.06
C LEU A 120 0.31 -8.76 -0.30
N GLU A 121 1.34 -9.27 0.36
CA GLU A 121 1.79 -10.65 0.14
C GLU A 121 0.71 -11.66 0.53
N ALA A 122 0.05 -11.47 1.68
CA ALA A 122 -1.03 -12.35 2.10
C ALA A 122 -2.14 -12.42 1.05
N VAL A 123 -2.55 -11.27 0.50
CA VAL A 123 -3.55 -11.21 -0.57
C VAL A 123 -3.04 -11.91 -1.83
N GLN A 124 -1.81 -11.65 -2.26
CA GLN A 124 -1.22 -12.28 -3.45
C GLN A 124 -1.18 -13.81 -3.35
N VAL A 125 -0.75 -14.36 -2.21
CA VAL A 125 -0.70 -15.82 -1.98
C VAL A 125 -2.10 -16.43 -1.89
N SER A 126 -3.10 -15.66 -1.45
CA SER A 126 -4.50 -16.09 -1.48
C SER A 126 -5.04 -16.24 -2.91
N VAL A 127 -4.63 -15.35 -3.82
CA VAL A 127 -5.08 -15.36 -5.22
C VAL A 127 -4.28 -16.34 -6.07
N ASN A 128 -2.96 -16.33 -5.91
CA ASN A 128 -2.03 -17.20 -6.60
C ASN A 128 -1.26 -18.03 -5.58
N PRO A 129 -1.73 -19.27 -5.28
CA PRO A 129 -1.07 -20.16 -4.33
C PRO A 129 0.39 -20.40 -4.72
N LYS A 130 1.29 -20.39 -3.73
CA LYS A 130 2.69 -20.76 -3.94
C LYS A 130 2.82 -22.28 -3.93
N VAL A 131 3.62 -22.85 -4.81
CA VAL A 131 3.99 -24.27 -4.75
C VAL A 131 5.36 -24.37 -4.11
N ILE A 132 5.43 -25.04 -2.96
CA ILE A 132 6.67 -25.36 -2.26
C ILE A 132 7.01 -26.80 -2.60
N GLU A 133 8.20 -27.02 -3.14
CA GLU A 133 8.71 -28.36 -3.43
C GLU A 133 9.75 -28.74 -2.38
N THR A 134 9.69 -29.99 -1.91
CA THR A 134 10.77 -30.53 -1.09
C THR A 134 11.97 -30.87 -1.96
N PRO A 135 13.21 -30.88 -1.40
CA PRO A 135 14.33 -31.54 -2.08
C PRO A 135 14.01 -33.02 -2.32
N ASN A 136 14.69 -33.63 -3.28
CA ASN A 136 14.57 -35.06 -3.54
C ASN A 136 15.06 -35.83 -2.31
N ILE A 137 14.20 -36.67 -1.74
CA ILE A 137 14.55 -37.56 -0.63
C ILE A 137 14.70 -38.96 -1.23
N SER A 138 15.91 -39.50 -1.24
CA SER A 138 16.18 -40.88 -1.65
C SER A 138 16.18 -41.82 -0.45
N ALA A 139 15.60 -42.99 -0.62
CA ALA A 139 15.61 -44.08 0.36
C ALA A 139 15.76 -45.43 -0.36
N VAL A 140 16.40 -46.40 0.27
CA VAL A 140 16.60 -47.74 -0.29
C VAL A 140 15.68 -48.71 0.46
N ALA A 141 14.87 -49.47 -0.28
CA ALA A 141 14.00 -50.49 0.26
C ALA A 141 14.79 -51.75 0.70
N GLN A 142 14.17 -52.62 1.49
CA GLN A 142 14.82 -53.83 2.03
C GLN A 142 15.31 -54.80 0.94
N ASP A 143 14.71 -54.74 -0.25
CA ASP A 143 15.06 -55.50 -1.46
C ASP A 143 16.12 -54.81 -2.35
N GLY A 144 16.66 -53.66 -1.93
CA GLY A 144 17.73 -52.95 -2.61
C GLY A 144 17.29 -51.95 -3.69
N ILE A 145 15.99 -51.69 -3.83
CA ILE A 145 15.46 -50.72 -4.80
C ILE A 145 15.58 -49.30 -4.21
N GLU A 146 16.20 -48.38 -4.98
CA GLU A 146 16.22 -46.95 -4.63
C GLU A 146 14.91 -46.28 -5.04
N VAL A 147 14.27 -45.60 -4.10
CA VAL A 147 13.07 -44.80 -4.29
C VAL A 147 13.42 -43.34 -4.04
N ILE A 148 13.03 -42.47 -4.98
CA ILE A 148 13.16 -41.01 -4.85
C ILE A 148 11.76 -40.44 -4.66
N ALA A 149 11.52 -39.85 -3.49
CA ALA A 149 10.28 -39.16 -3.18
C ALA A 149 10.46 -37.64 -3.36
N LYS A 150 9.45 -37.00 -3.96
CA LYS A 150 9.35 -35.54 -4.07
C LYS A 150 7.94 -35.12 -3.71
N ALA A 151 7.79 -34.26 -2.70
CA ALA A 151 6.51 -33.70 -2.32
C ALA A 151 6.33 -32.30 -2.93
N ARG A 152 5.12 -32.03 -3.45
CA ARG A 152 4.70 -30.70 -3.89
C ARG A 152 3.55 -30.24 -3.00
N VAL A 153 3.77 -29.15 -2.28
CA VAL A 153 2.79 -28.59 -1.35
C VAL A 153 2.30 -27.27 -1.92
N THR A 154 1.00 -27.19 -2.23
CA THR A 154 0.39 -25.93 -2.68
C THR A 154 -0.17 -25.18 -1.48
N VAL A 155 0.28 -23.95 -1.31
CA VAL A 155 0.22 -23.14 -0.09
C VAL A 155 -0.64 -21.90 -0.38
N ARG A 156 -1.79 -21.77 0.30
CA ARG A 156 -2.70 -20.61 0.19
C ARG A 156 -2.83 -19.91 1.53
N ALA A 157 -2.70 -18.58 1.52
CA ALA A 157 -2.89 -17.76 2.71
C ALA A 157 -4.38 -17.63 3.07
N ASN A 158 -4.70 -17.67 4.37
CA ASN A 158 -6.04 -17.36 4.87
C ASN A 158 -6.07 -15.97 5.52
N ILE A 159 -6.64 -14.99 4.80
CA ILE A 159 -6.76 -13.60 5.25
C ILE A 159 -7.65 -13.47 6.49
N GLU A 160 -8.66 -14.34 6.65
CA GLU A 160 -9.60 -14.30 7.76
C GLU A 160 -8.96 -14.65 9.12
N ARG A 161 -7.84 -15.39 9.10
CA ARG A 161 -7.15 -15.84 10.31
C ARG A 161 -5.85 -15.09 10.58
N LEU A 162 -5.48 -14.14 9.72
CA LEU A 162 -4.25 -13.35 9.87
C LEU A 162 -4.29 -12.38 11.06
N VAL A 163 -5.49 -12.09 11.58
CA VAL A 163 -5.73 -11.25 12.76
C VAL A 163 -6.14 -12.14 13.93
N GLY A 164 -5.24 -13.02 14.36
CA GLY A 164 -5.49 -13.96 15.45
C GLY A 164 -4.17 -14.53 15.97
N GLY A 165 -3.91 -14.33 17.26
CA GLY A 165 -2.61 -14.58 17.88
C GLY A 165 -2.14 -16.03 17.82
N ALA A 166 -1.09 -16.25 17.04
CA ALA A 166 0.14 -16.98 17.35
C ALA A 166 1.12 -16.62 16.22
N GLY A 167 2.42 -16.54 16.50
CA GLY A 167 3.44 -15.92 15.65
C GLY A 167 3.72 -16.56 14.28
N GLU A 168 2.84 -17.39 13.73
CA GLU A 168 3.09 -18.16 12.50
C GLU A 168 2.17 -17.79 11.34
N GLU A 169 2.72 -17.89 10.12
CA GLU A 169 1.97 -17.75 8.88
C GLU A 169 0.87 -18.82 8.82
N THR A 170 -0.40 -18.38 8.86
CA THR A 170 -1.53 -19.31 8.71
C THR A 170 -1.71 -19.64 7.23
N ILE A 171 -0.95 -20.64 6.77
CA ILE A 171 -1.05 -21.15 5.41
C ILE A 171 -1.82 -22.48 5.42
N ILE A 172 -2.88 -22.55 4.62
CA ILE A 172 -3.58 -23.80 4.33
C ILE A 172 -2.87 -24.47 3.15
N ALA A 173 -2.36 -25.67 3.37
CA ALA A 173 -1.69 -26.48 2.36
C ALA A 173 -2.62 -27.55 1.78
N ARG A 174 -2.61 -27.72 0.46
CA ARG A 174 -3.12 -28.91 -0.22
C ARG A 174 -1.92 -29.72 -0.74
N VAL A 175 -1.82 -30.97 -0.30
CA VAL A 175 -0.83 -31.92 -0.79
C VAL A 175 -1.47 -32.73 -1.92
N GLY A 176 -0.87 -32.68 -3.10
CA GLY A 176 -1.19 -33.59 -4.19
C GLY A 176 -0.10 -34.64 -4.27
N GLU A 177 -0.46 -35.91 -4.07
CA GLU A 177 0.40 -37.02 -4.47
C GLU A 177 0.30 -37.17 -5.99
N GLY A 178 1.46 -37.30 -6.63
CA GLY A 178 1.60 -37.67 -8.04
C GLY A 178 2.57 -38.83 -8.16
#